data_AF-X1J153-F1
#
_entry.id   AF-X1J153-F1
#
_cell.length_a   1.000
_cell.length_b   1.000
_cell.length_c   1.000
_cell.angle_alpha   90.00
_cell.angle_beta   90.00
_cell.angle_gamma   90.00
#
_symmetry.space_group_name_H-M   'P 1'
#
loop_
_entity.id
_entity.type
_entity.pdbx_description
1 polymer ?
#
loop_
_entity_poly.entity_id
_entity_poly.type
_entity_poly.pdbx_seq_one_letter_code
_entity_poly.pdbx_strand_id
1 'polypeptide(L)'
;LYNIADVALVTPLRDGMNLIAKEFIATKTNGKGVLILSEMAGAASELGEAIVVNANNKGEIIEAIKEALQMPIEEQTERNRLMQNRLSRYTVTRWANDFLETLSDVKKTQQELSVRKLAKPIRERLINEYDKSSKRLFLLDYDGTLIGFAAQPEKASPDEKLLALLRTLATDPKNDVVIISGRDKATLSRWLGDFNASLISEHGAWIKERDGDWRVIEPLRNDWKETIRPILELYTDRTPGSSVEEKDF
;
A
#
# COMPACT_ATOMS: atom_id res chain seq x y z
N LEU A 1 25.95 -14.37 32.02
CA LEU A 1 24.54 -14.83 32.00
C LEU A 1 24.20 -15.54 30.69
N TYR A 2 24.37 -14.92 29.53
CA TYR A 2 24.00 -15.54 28.23
C TYR A 2 24.78 -16.80 27.86
N ASN A 3 26.09 -16.83 28.07
CA ASN A 3 26.91 -18.00 27.72
C ASN A 3 26.45 -19.29 28.42
N ILE A 4 26.01 -19.18 29.69
CA ILE A 4 25.59 -20.33 30.51
C ILE A 4 24.13 -20.73 30.32
N ALA A 5 23.30 -19.93 29.64
CA ALA A 5 21.88 -20.23 29.47
C ALA A 5 21.66 -21.22 28.32
N ASP A 6 20.95 -22.32 28.55
CA ASP A 6 20.69 -23.30 27.48
C ASP A 6 19.69 -22.80 26.43
N VAL A 7 18.73 -21.97 26.84
CA VAL A 7 17.72 -21.40 25.95
C VAL A 7 17.55 -19.91 26.23
N ALA A 8 17.47 -19.10 25.17
CA ALA A 8 17.05 -17.71 25.23
C ALA A 8 15.70 -17.56 24.53
N LEU A 9 14.69 -17.11 25.27
CA LEU A 9 13.37 -16.78 24.74
C LEU A 9 13.23 -15.27 24.62
N VAL A 10 13.11 -14.79 23.40
CA VAL A 10 13.03 -13.36 23.08
C VAL A 10 11.76 -13.11 22.29
N THR A 11 10.69 -12.73 22.98
CA THR A 11 9.33 -12.64 22.41
C THR A 11 8.73 -11.23 22.41
N PRO A 12 9.39 -10.20 21.84
CA PRO A 12 8.79 -8.88 21.76
C PRO A 12 7.56 -8.90 20.84
N LEU A 13 6.57 -8.07 21.17
CA LEU A 13 5.44 -7.79 20.29
C LEU A 13 5.82 -6.85 19.14
N ARG A 14 6.85 -6.02 19.32
CA ARG A 14 7.42 -5.15 18.30
C ARG A 14 8.82 -4.72 18.72
N ASP A 15 9.83 -5.05 17.92
CA ASP A 15 11.22 -4.66 18.18
C ASP A 15 12.00 -4.49 16.87
N GLY A 16 12.94 -3.55 16.86
CA GLY A 16 13.88 -3.35 15.78
C GLY A 16 15.01 -4.38 15.84
N MET A 17 16.24 -3.91 16.03
CA MET A 17 17.45 -4.74 15.88
C MET A 17 17.58 -5.93 16.87
N ASN A 18 16.89 -5.90 18.02
CA ASN A 18 17.00 -6.86 19.13
C ASN A 18 18.45 -7.33 19.42
N LEU A 19 19.21 -6.49 20.13
CA LEU A 19 20.60 -6.80 20.47
C LEU A 19 20.72 -7.99 21.43
N ILE A 20 19.74 -8.23 22.29
CA ILE A 20 19.74 -9.34 23.26
C ILE A 20 19.88 -10.70 22.54
N ALA A 21 19.12 -10.90 21.46
CA ALA A 21 19.21 -12.10 20.64
C ALA A 21 20.61 -12.26 20.01
N LYS A 22 21.19 -11.17 19.51
CA LYS A 22 22.53 -11.17 18.89
C LYS A 22 23.63 -11.41 19.91
N GLU A 23 23.55 -10.79 21.09
CA GLU A 23 24.48 -10.99 22.20
C GLU A 23 24.44 -12.42 22.73
N PHE A 24 23.24 -13.01 22.84
CA PHE A 24 23.10 -14.41 23.22
C PHE A 24 23.92 -15.31 22.28
N ILE A 25 23.67 -15.22 20.98
CA ILE A 25 24.38 -16.00 19.96
C ILE A 25 25.89 -15.70 19.96
N ALA A 26 26.29 -14.43 20.05
CA ALA A 26 27.69 -14.03 20.05
C ALA A 26 28.48 -14.60 21.24
N THR A 27 27.82 -14.79 22.39
CA THR A 27 28.48 -15.34 23.59
C THR A 27 28.62 -16.86 23.61
N LYS A 28 28.02 -17.60 22.66
CA LYS A 28 28.07 -19.07 22.60
C LYS A 28 29.39 -19.61 22.04
N THR A 29 30.45 -19.49 22.83
CA THR A 29 31.80 -19.92 22.44
C THR A 29 31.94 -21.43 22.25
N ASN A 30 31.10 -22.23 22.93
CA ASN A 30 31.03 -23.68 22.78
C ASN A 30 30.01 -24.13 21.72
N GLY A 31 29.35 -23.18 21.03
CA GLY A 31 28.30 -23.44 20.05
C GLY A 31 26.98 -23.96 20.62
N LYS A 32 26.82 -24.08 21.95
CA LYS A 32 25.64 -24.69 22.57
C LYS A 32 24.60 -23.67 23.01
N GLY A 33 23.34 -24.06 22.91
CA GLY A 33 22.17 -23.31 23.32
C GLY A 33 21.28 -22.92 22.15
N VAL A 34 20.02 -22.65 22.44
CA VAL A 34 18.99 -22.40 21.43
C VAL A 34 18.37 -21.02 21.62
N LEU A 35 18.21 -20.29 20.51
CA LEU A 35 17.49 -19.03 20.46
C LEU A 35 16.06 -19.28 19.96
N ILE A 36 15.08 -18.82 20.74
CA ILE A 36 13.68 -18.72 20.35
C ILE A 36 13.36 -17.23 20.19
N LEU A 37 12.83 -16.84 19.04
CA LEU A 37 12.71 -15.44 18.65
C LEU A 37 11.31 -15.14 18.09
N SER A 38 10.71 -14.03 18.51
CA SER A 38 9.48 -13.53 17.89
C SER A 38 9.71 -13.19 16.42
N GLU A 39 8.75 -13.53 15.56
CA GLU A 39 8.70 -13.03 14.17
C GLU A 39 8.68 -11.49 14.08
N MET A 40 8.26 -10.82 15.15
CA MET A 40 8.18 -9.35 15.25
C MET A 40 9.47 -8.71 15.76
N ALA A 41 10.52 -9.48 16.03
CA ALA A 41 11.85 -8.97 16.30
C ALA A 41 12.59 -8.76 14.97
N GLY A 42 13.13 -7.57 14.73
CA GLY A 42 13.94 -7.32 13.52
C GLY A 42 15.18 -8.20 13.41
N ALA A 43 15.68 -8.80 14.51
CA ALA A 43 16.72 -9.82 14.44
C ALA A 43 16.27 -11.12 13.75
N ALA A 44 14.96 -11.40 13.61
CA ALA A 44 14.44 -12.65 13.05
C ALA A 44 14.74 -12.80 11.54
N SER A 45 14.84 -11.68 10.81
CA SER A 45 15.26 -11.69 9.40
C SER A 45 16.74 -12.06 9.24
N GLU A 46 17.56 -11.77 10.25
CA GLU A 46 18.98 -12.07 10.25
C GLU A 46 19.31 -13.42 10.90
N LEU A 47 18.61 -13.83 11.95
CA LEU A 47 18.88 -15.04 12.73
C LEU A 47 17.90 -16.16 12.37
N GLY A 48 17.81 -16.48 11.07
CA GLY A 48 16.81 -17.40 10.52
C GLY A 48 16.92 -18.85 11.01
N GLU A 49 18.05 -19.23 11.61
CA GLU A 49 18.25 -20.53 12.22
C GLU A 49 17.67 -20.64 13.65
N ALA A 50 17.20 -19.53 14.24
CA ALA A 50 16.46 -19.53 15.48
C ALA A 50 15.09 -20.21 15.31
N ILE A 51 14.50 -20.68 16.42
CA ILE A 51 13.09 -21.10 16.41
C ILE A 51 12.24 -19.84 16.41
N VAL A 52 11.60 -19.54 15.28
CA VAL A 52 10.75 -18.36 15.13
C VAL A 52 9.34 -18.67 15.63
N VAL A 53 8.77 -17.80 16.45
CA VAL A 53 7.44 -17.96 17.03
C VAL A 53 6.58 -16.71 16.90
N ASN A 54 5.26 -16.88 16.81
CA ASN A 54 4.33 -15.78 17.07
C ASN A 54 4.23 -15.51 18.58
N ALA A 55 4.62 -14.30 19.01
CA ALA A 55 4.62 -13.90 20.43
C ALA A 55 3.23 -13.92 21.10
N ASN A 56 2.14 -13.90 20.33
CA ASN A 56 0.77 -13.99 20.86
C ASN A 56 0.25 -15.44 20.95
N ASN A 57 0.95 -16.40 20.35
CA ASN A 57 0.56 -17.80 20.34
C ASN A 57 1.27 -18.58 21.45
N LYS A 58 0.58 -18.74 22.59
CA LYS A 58 1.13 -19.47 23.75
C LYS A 58 1.46 -20.93 23.42
N GLY A 59 0.67 -21.59 22.58
CA GLY A 59 0.89 -23.01 22.23
C GLY A 59 2.19 -23.19 21.44
N GLU A 60 2.43 -22.28 20.49
CA GLU A 60 3.65 -22.27 19.68
C GLU A 60 4.90 -21.97 20.52
N ILE A 61 4.81 -21.04 21.48
CA ILE A 61 5.90 -20.78 22.43
C ILE A 61 6.21 -22.03 23.28
N ILE A 62 5.19 -22.76 23.74
CA ILE A 62 5.37 -23.97 24.53
C ILE A 62 6.08 -25.05 23.71
N GLU A 63 5.63 -25.31 22.48
CA GLU A 63 6.28 -26.30 21.61
C GLU A 63 7.71 -25.86 21.24
N ALA A 64 7.95 -24.57 21.00
CA ALA A 64 9.29 -24.04 20.75
C ALA A 64 10.25 -24.22 21.93
N ILE A 65 9.79 -24.01 23.17
CA ILE A 65 10.60 -24.26 24.37
C ILE A 65 10.93 -25.76 24.50
N LYS A 66 9.96 -26.62 24.25
CA LYS A 66 10.14 -28.08 24.28
C LYS A 66 11.14 -28.52 23.21
N GLU A 67 11.00 -28.04 21.98
CA GLU A 67 11.94 -28.28 20.89
C GLU A 67 13.34 -27.81 21.26
N ALA A 68 13.48 -26.59 21.78
CA ALA A 68 14.76 -26.03 22.18
C ALA A 68 15.49 -26.87 23.26
N LEU A 69 14.75 -27.38 24.24
CA LEU A 69 15.31 -28.23 25.31
C LEU A 69 15.65 -29.65 24.83
N GLN A 70 15.04 -30.12 23.75
CA GLN A 70 15.25 -31.46 23.18
C GLN A 70 16.19 -31.45 21.97
N MET A 71 16.61 -30.28 21.50
CA MET A 71 17.45 -30.13 20.31
C MET A 71 18.81 -30.81 20.48
N PRO A 72 19.23 -31.71 19.57
CA PRO A 72 20.55 -32.34 19.62
C PRO A 72 21.69 -31.33 19.61
N ILE A 73 22.78 -31.61 20.33
CA ILE A 73 23.92 -30.69 20.47
C ILE A 73 24.56 -30.37 19.11
N GLU A 74 24.59 -31.35 18.21
CA GLU A 74 25.12 -31.22 16.85
C GLU A 74 24.32 -30.18 16.07
N GLU A 75 22.99 -30.21 16.19
CA GLU A 75 22.09 -29.27 15.54
C GLU A 75 22.22 -27.86 16.14
N GLN A 76 22.26 -27.74 17.48
CA GLN A 76 22.49 -26.47 18.16
C GLN A 76 23.79 -25.80 17.67
N THR A 77 24.85 -26.59 17.57
CA THR A 77 26.18 -26.13 17.16
C THR A 77 26.17 -25.62 15.72
N GLU A 78 25.51 -26.34 14.81
CA GLU A 78 25.43 -25.92 13.40
C GLU A 78 24.59 -24.65 13.23
N ARG A 79 23.40 -24.58 13.86
CA ARG A 79 22.56 -23.38 13.83
C ARG A 79 23.30 -22.16 14.38
N ASN A 80 23.96 -22.30 15.53
CA ASN A 80 24.73 -21.21 16.15
C ASN A 80 25.92 -20.78 15.28
N ARG A 81 26.65 -21.72 14.66
CA ARG A 81 27.76 -21.40 13.77
C ARG A 81 27.32 -20.55 12.58
N LEU A 82 26.19 -20.90 11.95
CA LEU A 82 25.63 -20.13 10.83
C LEU A 82 25.23 -18.71 11.24
N MET A 83 24.54 -18.58 12.38
CA MET A 83 24.16 -17.27 12.92
C MET A 83 25.37 -16.42 13.31
N GLN A 84 26.36 -16.99 14.01
CA GLN A 84 27.61 -16.29 14.39
C GLN A 84 28.40 -15.81 13.18
N ASN A 85 28.50 -16.65 12.13
CA ASN A 85 29.13 -16.26 10.87
C ASN A 85 28.42 -15.08 10.21
N ARG A 86 27.10 -14.97 10.36
CA ARG A 86 26.33 -13.85 9.81
C ARG A 86 26.50 -12.59 10.64
N LEU A 87 26.44 -12.72 11.97
CA LEU A 87 26.67 -11.63 12.93
C LEU A 87 28.07 -11.02 12.77
N SER A 88 29.10 -11.82 12.48
CA SER A 88 30.46 -11.30 12.27
C SER A 88 30.61 -10.43 11.02
N ARG A 89 29.70 -10.55 10.03
CA ARG A 89 29.70 -9.76 8.78
C ARG A 89 28.80 -8.51 8.85
N TYR A 90 27.86 -8.45 9.78
CA TYR A 90 26.90 -7.36 9.92
C TYR A 90 27.18 -6.57 11.18
N THR A 91 27.92 -5.47 11.03
CA THR A 91 28.25 -4.56 12.12
C THR A 91 27.10 -3.61 12.42
N VAL A 92 27.10 -3.03 13.63
CA VAL A 92 26.15 -1.96 14.01
C VAL A 92 26.19 -0.78 13.04
N THR A 93 27.37 -0.45 12.50
CA THR A 93 27.54 0.60 11.50
C THR A 93 26.82 0.27 10.20
N ARG A 94 26.90 -0.98 9.75
CA ARG A 94 26.20 -1.43 8.54
C ARG A 94 24.69 -1.36 8.74
N TRP A 95 24.18 -1.88 9.85
CA TRP A 95 22.75 -1.79 10.18
C TRP A 95 22.27 -0.32 10.23
N ALA A 96 23.04 0.57 10.85
CA ALA A 96 22.68 1.99 10.95
C ALA A 96 22.62 2.67 9.57
N ASN A 97 23.57 2.36 8.67
CA ASN A 97 23.57 2.88 7.32
C ASN A 97 22.36 2.36 6.53
N ASP A 98 22.11 1.05 6.55
CA ASP A 98 20.97 0.43 5.84
C ASP A 98 19.63 1.03 6.33
N PHE A 99 19.51 1.28 7.65
CA PHE A 99 18.34 1.93 8.23
C PHE A 99 18.17 3.38 7.76
N LEU A 100 19.24 4.18 7.75
CA LEU A 100 19.18 5.58 7.32
C LEU A 100 18.92 5.72 5.82
N GLU A 101 19.49 4.83 5.00
CA GLU A 101 19.20 4.75 3.56
C GLU A 101 17.73 4.44 3.32
N THR A 102 17.21 3.38 3.95
CA THR A 102 15.79 3.00 3.84
C THR A 102 14.87 4.14 4.30
N LEU A 103 15.22 4.82 5.40
CA LEU A 103 14.45 5.96 5.90
C LEU A 103 14.45 7.14 4.91
N SER A 104 15.59 7.40 4.27
CA SER A 104 15.71 8.43 3.23
C SER A 104 14.88 8.08 2.00
N ASP A 105 14.89 6.82 1.56
CA ASP A 105 14.09 6.35 0.43
C ASP A 105 12.59 6.49 0.69
N VAL A 106 12.14 6.06 1.87
CA VAL A 106 10.74 6.27 2.30
C VAL A 106 10.39 7.77 2.29
N LYS A 107 11.32 8.64 2.70
CA LYS A 107 11.08 10.08 2.68
C LYS A 107 10.97 10.63 1.26
N LYS A 108 11.78 10.13 0.34
CA LYS A 108 11.72 10.48 -1.08
C LYS A 108 10.39 10.05 -1.69
N THR A 109 9.95 8.81 -1.44
CA THR A 109 8.63 8.33 -1.89
C THR A 109 7.50 9.18 -1.31
N GLN A 110 7.57 9.56 -0.02
CA GLN A 110 6.60 10.48 0.57
C GLN A 110 6.59 11.85 -0.12
N GLN A 111 7.74 12.37 -0.53
CA GLN A 111 7.82 13.64 -1.25
C GLN A 111 7.23 13.54 -2.67
N GLU A 112 7.47 12.44 -3.37
CA GLU A 112 6.87 12.16 -4.68
C GLU A 112 5.34 12.06 -4.58
N LEU A 113 4.83 11.44 -3.51
CA LEU A 113 3.40 11.33 -3.23
C LEU A 113 2.80 12.59 -2.58
N SER A 114 3.62 13.55 -2.16
CA SER A 114 3.12 14.77 -1.53
C SER A 114 2.45 15.67 -2.57
N VAL A 115 1.20 16.07 -2.29
CA VAL A 115 0.42 16.96 -3.15
C VAL A 115 1.19 18.26 -3.36
N ARG A 116 1.75 18.44 -4.57
CA ARG A 116 2.40 19.68 -4.97
C ARG A 116 1.35 20.78 -5.09
N LYS A 117 1.20 21.61 -4.05
CA LYS A 117 0.35 22.79 -4.10
C LYS A 117 0.86 23.72 -5.20
N LEU A 118 -0.06 24.25 -6.01
CA LEU A 118 0.27 25.27 -7.01
C LEU A 118 0.92 26.47 -6.33
N ALA A 119 2.15 26.80 -6.74
CA ALA A 119 2.84 27.99 -6.25
C ALA A 119 2.06 29.25 -6.62
N LYS A 120 2.09 30.27 -5.74
CA LYS A 120 1.35 31.54 -5.93
C LYS A 120 1.54 32.16 -7.33
N PRO A 121 2.77 32.25 -7.89
CA PRO A 121 2.97 32.84 -9.22
C PRO A 121 2.28 32.06 -10.35
N ILE A 122 2.24 30.72 -10.25
CA ILE A 122 1.60 29.86 -11.24
C ILE A 122 0.08 30.05 -11.18
N ARG A 123 -0.48 30.14 -9.96
CA ARG A 123 -1.91 30.38 -9.76
C ARG A 123 -2.34 31.73 -10.33
N GLU A 124 -1.58 32.80 -10.08
CA GLU A 124 -1.88 34.14 -10.61
C GLU A 124 -1.84 34.15 -12.15
N ARG A 125 -0.84 33.48 -12.75
CA ARG A 125 -0.78 33.31 -14.20
C ARG A 125 -2.00 32.56 -14.73
N LEU A 126 -2.39 31.45 -14.10
CA LEU A 126 -3.54 30.64 -14.54
C LEU A 126 -4.84 31.46 -14.52
N ILE A 127 -5.06 32.28 -13.48
CA ILE A 127 -6.24 33.15 -13.37
C ILE A 127 -6.24 34.19 -14.51
N ASN A 128 -5.09 34.82 -14.77
CA ASN A 128 -4.97 35.81 -15.85
C ASN A 128 -5.21 35.20 -17.25
N GLU A 129 -4.72 33.99 -17.51
CA GLU A 129 -4.98 33.26 -18.77
C GLU A 129 -6.45 32.81 -18.87
N TYR A 130 -7.06 32.42 -17.73
CA TYR A 130 -8.49 32.13 -17.67
C TYR A 130 -9.30 33.38 -18.04
N ASP A 131 -9.05 34.53 -17.44
CA ASP A 131 -9.84 35.75 -17.71
C ASP A 131 -9.75 36.21 -19.17
N LYS A 132 -8.59 36.05 -19.82
CA LYS A 132 -8.35 36.46 -21.21
C LYS A 132 -8.92 35.49 -22.26
N SER A 133 -9.12 34.23 -21.91
CA SER A 133 -9.56 33.21 -22.87
C SER A 133 -11.05 33.30 -23.18
N SER A 134 -11.38 33.05 -24.45
CA SER A 134 -12.76 33.08 -24.98
C SER A 134 -13.38 31.68 -25.13
N LYS A 135 -12.56 30.63 -25.12
CA LYS A 135 -12.96 29.21 -25.07
C LYS A 135 -12.00 28.47 -24.16
N ARG A 136 -12.51 27.73 -23.19
CA ARG A 136 -11.73 27.07 -22.14
C ARG A 136 -12.18 25.63 -22.01
N LEU A 137 -11.28 24.67 -21.96
CA LEU A 137 -11.61 23.26 -21.76
C LEU A 137 -11.08 22.80 -20.41
N PHE A 138 -11.96 22.28 -19.56
CA PHE A 138 -11.67 21.67 -18.28
C PHE A 138 -11.81 20.15 -18.42
N LEU A 139 -10.69 19.45 -18.27
CA LEU A 139 -10.63 18.00 -18.21
C LEU A 139 -10.36 17.62 -16.75
N LEU A 140 -11.41 17.20 -16.04
CA LEU A 140 -11.36 16.98 -14.61
C LEU A 140 -11.46 15.49 -14.32
N ASP A 141 -10.38 14.89 -13.83
CA ASP A 141 -10.44 13.57 -13.22
C ASP A 141 -11.27 13.63 -11.92
N TYR A 142 -12.06 12.59 -11.63
CA TYR A 142 -12.97 12.59 -10.49
C TYR A 142 -12.33 12.00 -9.23
N ASP A 143 -11.98 10.71 -9.27
CA ASP A 143 -11.52 9.95 -8.11
C ASP A 143 -10.07 10.25 -7.75
N GLY A 144 -9.82 10.73 -6.54
CA GLY A 144 -8.49 11.15 -6.09
C GLY A 144 -8.13 12.58 -6.50
N THR A 145 -8.92 13.22 -7.37
CA THR A 145 -8.69 14.59 -7.85
C THR A 145 -9.75 15.57 -7.32
N LEU A 146 -11.03 15.36 -7.65
CA LEU A 146 -12.13 16.21 -7.16
C LEU A 146 -12.65 15.74 -5.79
N ILE A 147 -12.59 14.43 -5.53
CA ILE A 147 -12.96 13.81 -4.26
C ILE A 147 -11.86 12.86 -3.80
N GLY A 148 -11.61 12.81 -2.49
CA GLY A 148 -10.66 11.86 -1.91
C GLY A 148 -11.15 10.42 -2.03
N PHE A 149 -10.23 9.46 -2.01
CA PHE A 149 -10.58 8.04 -1.98
C PHE A 149 -11.35 7.70 -0.70
N ALA A 150 -12.47 6.99 -0.85
CA ALA A 150 -13.25 6.46 0.26
C ALA A 150 -13.02 4.95 0.39
N ALA A 151 -13.05 4.43 1.62
CA ALA A 151 -12.91 2.99 1.89
C ALA A 151 -14.01 2.14 1.21
N GLN A 152 -15.16 2.74 0.93
CA GLN A 152 -16.21 2.15 0.09
C GLN A 152 -16.42 3.07 -1.12
N PRO A 153 -16.28 2.56 -2.35
CA PRO A 153 -16.39 3.38 -3.57
C PRO A 153 -17.69 4.19 -3.65
N GLU A 154 -18.80 3.67 -3.14
CA GLU A 154 -20.12 4.34 -3.14
C GLU A 154 -20.19 5.58 -2.24
N LYS A 155 -19.29 5.71 -1.26
CA LYS A 155 -19.23 6.86 -0.34
C LYS A 155 -18.46 8.06 -0.89
N ALA A 156 -17.84 7.94 -2.06
CA ALA A 156 -17.17 9.04 -2.74
C ALA A 156 -18.13 9.85 -3.63
N SER A 157 -19.38 10.00 -3.21
CA SER A 157 -20.35 10.90 -3.85
C SER A 157 -19.95 12.36 -3.63
N PRO A 158 -20.19 13.26 -4.60
CA PRO A 158 -19.76 14.64 -4.49
C PRO A 158 -20.55 15.36 -3.38
N ASP A 159 -19.88 16.25 -2.64
CA ASP A 159 -20.55 17.10 -1.65
C ASP A 159 -21.23 18.31 -2.31
N GLU A 160 -22.10 18.99 -1.58
CA GLU A 160 -22.83 20.17 -2.10
C GLU A 160 -21.87 21.28 -2.56
N LYS A 161 -20.71 21.40 -1.90
CA LYS A 161 -19.71 22.42 -2.22
C LYS A 161 -19.06 22.15 -3.57
N LEU A 162 -18.66 20.90 -3.83
CA LEU A 162 -18.10 20.48 -5.11
C LEU A 162 -19.13 20.64 -6.22
N LEU A 163 -20.38 20.21 -5.98
CA LEU A 163 -21.48 20.39 -6.95
C LEU A 163 -21.71 21.86 -7.27
N ALA A 164 -21.70 22.76 -6.28
CA ALA A 164 -21.84 24.19 -6.51
C ALA A 164 -20.69 24.79 -7.32
N LEU A 165 -19.44 24.36 -7.06
CA LEU A 165 -18.28 24.80 -7.83
C LEU A 165 -18.34 24.34 -9.29
N LEU A 166 -18.65 23.07 -9.52
CA LEU A 166 -18.84 22.51 -10.85
C LEU A 166 -19.95 23.26 -11.59
N ARG A 167 -21.11 23.48 -10.95
CA ARG A 167 -22.22 24.28 -11.50
C ARG A 167 -21.78 25.68 -11.91
N THR A 168 -21.01 26.35 -11.06
CA THR A 168 -20.48 27.69 -11.37
C THR A 168 -19.58 27.66 -12.60
N LEU A 169 -18.72 26.66 -12.72
CA LEU A 169 -17.83 26.50 -13.89
C LEU A 169 -18.60 26.22 -15.18
N ALA A 170 -19.61 25.33 -15.15
CA ALA A 170 -20.38 24.97 -16.35
C ALA A 170 -21.41 26.03 -16.77
N THR A 171 -21.80 26.94 -15.88
CA THR A 171 -22.73 28.02 -16.23
C THR A 171 -22.08 29.08 -17.12
N ASP A 172 -20.75 29.24 -17.08
CA ASP A 172 -20.04 30.12 -18.00
C ASP A 172 -20.04 29.51 -19.41
N PRO A 173 -20.66 30.15 -20.42
CA PRO A 173 -20.75 29.60 -21.77
C PRO A 173 -19.38 29.50 -22.48
N LYS A 174 -18.33 30.14 -21.95
CA LYS A 174 -16.96 29.99 -22.46
C LYS A 174 -16.30 28.70 -22.00
N ASN A 175 -16.88 28.02 -21.00
CA ASN A 175 -16.30 26.85 -20.37
C ASN A 175 -16.88 25.55 -20.94
N ASP A 176 -15.97 24.81 -21.55
CA ASP A 176 -15.89 23.40 -21.91
C ASP A 176 -15.74 22.42 -20.72
N VAL A 177 -16.74 21.94 -19.96
CA VAL A 177 -16.46 21.07 -18.78
C VAL A 177 -16.65 19.60 -19.11
N VAL A 178 -15.59 18.80 -18.89
CA VAL A 178 -15.57 17.35 -19.06
C VAL A 178 -15.08 16.68 -17.77
N ILE A 179 -15.87 15.75 -17.24
CA ILE A 179 -15.51 14.93 -16.09
C ILE A 179 -15.09 13.54 -16.56
N ILE A 180 -13.90 13.10 -16.14
CA ILE A 180 -13.30 11.83 -16.51
C ILE A 180 -13.22 10.97 -15.26
N SER A 181 -13.70 9.73 -15.31
CA SER A 181 -13.62 8.81 -14.17
C SER A 181 -13.50 7.36 -14.63
N GLY A 182 -12.88 6.54 -13.79
CA GLY A 182 -12.90 5.09 -13.93
C GLY A 182 -14.20 4.44 -13.46
N ARG A 183 -15.16 5.21 -12.92
CA ARG A 183 -16.47 4.70 -12.47
C ARG A 183 -17.34 4.27 -13.64
N ASP A 184 -18.32 3.43 -13.32
CA ASP A 184 -19.36 3.02 -14.26
C ASP A 184 -20.29 4.19 -14.63
N LYS A 185 -20.97 4.06 -15.77
CA LYS A 185 -21.86 5.09 -16.31
C LYS A 185 -23.08 5.36 -15.43
N ALA A 186 -23.59 4.36 -14.70
CA ALA A 186 -24.78 4.50 -13.88
C ALA A 186 -24.48 5.34 -12.63
N THR A 187 -23.34 5.10 -11.98
CA THR A 187 -22.85 5.89 -10.85
C THR A 187 -22.60 7.34 -11.24
N LEU A 188 -21.88 7.59 -12.34
CA LEU A 188 -21.63 8.97 -12.81
C LEU A 188 -22.93 9.68 -13.20
N SER A 189 -23.86 8.99 -13.85
CA SER A 189 -25.17 9.57 -14.18
C SER A 189 -25.98 9.89 -12.94
N ARG A 190 -25.95 9.05 -11.91
CA ARG A 190 -26.65 9.28 -10.65
C ARG A 190 -26.09 10.50 -9.90
N TRP A 191 -24.78 10.70 -9.92
CA TRP A 191 -24.13 11.75 -9.13
C TRP A 191 -24.01 13.09 -9.86
N LEU A 192 -23.81 13.05 -11.17
CA LEU A 192 -23.46 14.20 -12.01
C LEU A 192 -24.34 14.29 -13.26
N GLY A 193 -25.40 13.49 -13.39
CA GLY A 193 -26.26 13.49 -14.57
C GLY A 193 -27.07 14.78 -14.74
N ASP A 194 -27.43 15.44 -13.63
CA ASP A 194 -28.14 16.73 -13.62
C ASP A 194 -27.21 17.93 -13.89
N PHE A 195 -25.92 17.67 -14.07
CA PHE A 195 -24.91 18.69 -14.30
C PHE A 195 -24.66 18.83 -15.81
N ASN A 196 -24.70 20.06 -16.32
CA ASN A 196 -24.47 20.35 -17.74
C ASN A 196 -22.98 20.25 -18.09
N ALA A 197 -22.46 19.03 -18.13
CA ALA A 197 -21.10 18.72 -18.53
C ALA A 197 -21.04 17.40 -19.29
N SER A 198 -19.97 17.25 -20.06
CA SER A 198 -19.67 15.98 -20.71
C SER A 198 -19.08 15.02 -19.68
N LEU A 199 -19.50 13.75 -19.72
CA LEU A 199 -19.03 12.70 -18.80
C LEU A 199 -18.30 11.62 -19.58
N ILE A 200 -17.17 11.17 -19.05
CA ILE A 200 -16.39 10.05 -19.56
C ILE A 200 -16.27 9.00 -18.45
N SER A 201 -16.74 7.79 -18.71
CA SER A 201 -16.76 6.68 -17.74
C SER A 201 -15.84 5.54 -18.18
N GLU A 202 -15.50 4.66 -17.23
CA GLU A 202 -14.67 3.47 -17.45
C GLU A 202 -13.41 3.75 -18.28
N HIS A 203 -12.63 4.76 -17.87
CA HIS A 203 -11.36 5.13 -18.51
C HIS A 203 -11.47 5.48 -20.00
N GLY A 204 -12.66 5.91 -20.47
CA GLY A 204 -12.87 6.30 -21.86
C GLY A 204 -13.73 5.33 -22.67
N ALA A 205 -14.18 4.22 -22.09
CA ALA A 205 -15.06 3.30 -22.82
C ALA A 205 -16.41 3.96 -23.20
N TRP A 206 -16.94 4.79 -22.31
CA TRP A 206 -18.19 5.51 -22.52
C TRP A 206 -17.99 7.02 -22.49
N ILE A 207 -18.65 7.71 -23.42
CA ILE A 207 -18.74 9.17 -23.48
C ILE A 207 -20.21 9.58 -23.46
N LYS A 208 -20.55 10.59 -22.67
CA LYS A 208 -21.81 11.33 -22.74
C LYS A 208 -21.48 12.78 -23.02
N GLU A 209 -21.90 13.30 -24.17
CA GLU A 209 -21.80 14.74 -24.45
C GLU A 209 -22.92 15.50 -23.73
N ARG A 210 -22.80 16.83 -23.64
CA ARG A 210 -23.83 17.68 -23.01
C ARG A 210 -25.20 17.40 -23.62
N ASP A 211 -26.17 17.10 -22.76
CA ASP A 211 -27.56 16.78 -23.12
C ASP A 211 -27.72 15.59 -24.09
N GLY A 212 -26.66 14.79 -24.30
CA GLY A 212 -26.66 13.61 -25.16
C GLY A 212 -26.79 12.30 -24.38
N ASP A 213 -26.96 11.21 -25.11
CA ASP A 213 -26.93 9.85 -24.56
C ASP A 213 -25.50 9.30 -24.49
N TRP A 214 -25.33 8.29 -23.63
CA TRP A 214 -24.07 7.56 -23.53
C TRP A 214 -23.76 6.82 -24.84
N ARG A 215 -22.58 7.06 -25.39
CA ARG A 215 -22.04 6.38 -26.57
C ARG A 215 -20.74 5.66 -26.24
N VAL A 216 -20.56 4.50 -26.85
CA VAL A 216 -19.30 3.75 -26.79
C VAL A 216 -18.39 4.24 -27.92
N ILE A 217 -17.11 4.49 -27.64
CA ILE A 217 -16.15 4.94 -28.67
C ILE A 217 -15.75 3.77 -29.57
N GLU A 218 -15.51 2.60 -28.99
CA GLU A 218 -15.13 1.37 -29.70
C GLU A 218 -15.86 0.16 -29.11
N PRO A 219 -16.39 -0.77 -29.94
CA PRO A 219 -16.97 -2.00 -29.44
C PRO A 219 -15.88 -2.88 -28.80
N LEU A 220 -15.68 -2.70 -27.50
CA LEU A 220 -14.78 -3.50 -26.69
C LEU A 220 -15.40 -4.90 -26.51
N ARG A 221 -14.58 -5.95 -26.62
CA ARG A 221 -15.00 -7.32 -26.32
C ARG A 221 -14.87 -7.55 -24.82
N ASN A 222 -15.81 -8.26 -24.22
CA ASN A 222 -15.82 -8.61 -22.79
C ASN A 222 -15.62 -10.11 -22.54
N ASP A 223 -15.38 -10.90 -23.59
CA ASP A 223 -15.19 -12.36 -23.54
C ASP A 223 -13.95 -12.78 -22.72
N TRP A 224 -12.94 -11.93 -22.65
CA TRP A 224 -11.75 -12.15 -21.83
C TRP A 224 -12.01 -12.13 -20.32
N LYS A 225 -13.13 -11.53 -19.86
CA LYS A 225 -13.46 -11.46 -18.42
C LYS A 225 -13.63 -12.84 -17.80
N GLU A 226 -14.27 -13.75 -18.53
CA GLU A 226 -14.44 -15.14 -18.10
C GLU A 226 -13.11 -15.87 -17.94
N THR A 227 -12.06 -15.44 -18.65
CA THR A 227 -10.72 -16.01 -18.54
C THR A 227 -9.94 -15.47 -17.34
N ILE A 228 -10.13 -14.19 -16.98
CA ILE A 228 -9.41 -13.57 -15.85
C ILE A 228 -10.13 -13.75 -14.51
N ARG A 229 -11.47 -13.92 -14.51
CA ARG A 229 -12.28 -13.99 -13.29
C ARG A 229 -11.78 -15.05 -12.31
N PRO A 230 -11.48 -16.30 -12.71
CA PRO A 230 -10.98 -17.31 -11.78
C PRO A 230 -9.63 -16.92 -11.12
N ILE A 231 -8.80 -16.14 -11.83
CA ILE A 231 -7.52 -15.65 -11.31
C ILE A 231 -7.77 -14.58 -10.23
N LEU A 232 -8.66 -13.63 -10.49
CA LEU A 232 -9.02 -12.58 -9.53
C LEU A 232 -9.71 -13.14 -8.29
N GLU A 233 -10.59 -14.12 -8.46
CA GLU A 233 -11.26 -14.83 -7.35
C GLU A 233 -10.24 -15.59 -6.48
N LEU A 234 -9.27 -16.28 -7.09
CA LEU A 234 -8.18 -16.95 -6.36
C LEU A 234 -7.39 -16.00 -5.45
N TYR A 235 -7.10 -14.78 -5.92
CA TYR A 235 -6.42 -13.78 -5.10
C TYR A 235 -7.32 -13.19 -4.02
N THR A 236 -8.61 -13.05 -4.32
CA THR A 236 -9.61 -12.53 -3.39
C THR A 236 -9.80 -13.49 -2.21
N ASP A 237 -9.93 -14.79 -2.48
CA ASP A 237 -10.06 -15.84 -1.45
C ASP A 237 -8.86 -15.92 -0.51
N ARG A 238 -7.67 -15.58 -1.01
CA ARG A 238 -6.41 -15.60 -0.25
C ARG A 238 -6.12 -14.29 0.48
N THR A 239 -6.91 -13.25 0.25
CA THR A 239 -6.66 -11.90 0.79
C THR A 239 -7.92 -11.39 1.50
N PRO A 240 -8.08 -11.69 2.81
CA PRO A 240 -9.25 -11.28 3.57
C PRO A 240 -9.53 -9.77 3.47
N GLY A 241 -10.77 -9.41 3.11
CA GLY A 241 -11.22 -8.03 2.96
C GLY A 241 -11.06 -7.43 1.55
N SER A 242 -10.50 -8.19 0.60
CA SER A 242 -10.52 -7.81 -0.83
C SER A 242 -11.82 -8.21 -1.52
N SER A 243 -12.10 -7.62 -2.69
CA SER A 243 -13.29 -7.91 -3.51
C SER A 243 -13.00 -7.65 -4.99
N VAL A 244 -13.69 -8.36 -5.88
CA VAL A 244 -13.67 -8.09 -7.33
C VAL A 244 -14.78 -7.11 -7.68
N GLU A 245 -14.42 -5.99 -8.32
CA GLU A 245 -15.36 -5.04 -8.91
C GLU A 245 -15.49 -5.31 -10.41
N GLU A 246 -16.70 -5.59 -10.88
CA GLU A 246 -16.97 -5.86 -12.30
C GLU A 246 -17.64 -4.65 -12.97
N LYS A 247 -17.10 -4.25 -14.12
CA LYS A 247 -17.57 -3.11 -14.94
C LYS A 247 -18.08 -3.59 -16.30
N ASP A 248 -18.51 -2.70 -17.20
CA ASP A 248 -19.03 -3.12 -18.51
C ASP A 248 -17.94 -3.74 -19.40
N PHE A 249 -16.73 -3.15 -19.42
CA PHE A 249 -15.58 -3.67 -20.17
C PHE A 249 -14.38 -4.05 -19.31
#